data_AF-A0A5K1F567-F1
#
_entry.id   AF-A0A5K1F567-F1
#
_cell.length_a   1.000
_cell.length_b   1.000
_cell.length_c   1.000
_cell.angle_alpha   90.00
_cell.angle_beta   90.00
_cell.angle_gamma   90.00
#
_symmetry.space_group_name_H-M   'P 1'
#
loop_
_entity.id
_entity.type
_entity.pdbx_description
1 polymer ?
#
loop_
_entity_poly.entity_id
_entity_poly.type
_entity_poly.pdbx_seq_one_letter_code
_entity_poly.pdbx_strand_id
1 'polypeptide(L)'
;SALEYYAIETQKLAKKLLELMANNLGMKKEELHESFDDGMQSMRMNYYPPCPQPELVIGLSPHSDGSGLTLLLQISDVQGLQVKNNGAWIPVSPLQNAFIVNIGDIME
;
A
#
# COMPACT_ATOMS: atom_id res chain seq x y z
N SER A 1 -11.36 16.62 -9.32
CA SER A 1 -10.31 17.16 -8.43
C SER A 1 -9.01 16.38 -8.61
N ALA A 2 -7.86 16.86 -8.09
CA ALA A 2 -6.61 16.10 -8.13
C ALA A 2 -6.74 14.74 -7.42
N LEU A 3 -7.53 14.69 -6.35
CA LEU A 3 -7.80 13.47 -5.59
C LEU A 3 -8.64 12.45 -6.37
N GLU A 4 -9.67 12.90 -7.11
CA GLU A 4 -10.44 12.03 -8.01
C GLU A 4 -9.56 11.43 -9.12
N TYR A 5 -8.69 12.25 -9.73
CA TYR A 5 -7.77 11.76 -10.76
C TYR A 5 -6.80 10.73 -10.17
N TYR A 6 -6.25 11.00 -8.99
CA TYR A 6 -5.39 10.06 -8.28
C TYR A 6 -6.11 8.76 -7.92
N ALA A 7 -7.36 8.82 -7.44
CA ALA A 7 -8.16 7.63 -7.15
C ALA A 7 -8.37 6.77 -8.41
N ILE A 8 -8.75 7.38 -9.53
CA ILE A 8 -8.96 6.68 -10.80
C ILE A 8 -7.67 6.01 -11.29
N GLU A 9 -6.54 6.72 -11.28
CA GLU A 9 -5.28 6.17 -11.78
C GLU A 9 -4.70 5.08 -10.86
N THR A 10 -4.84 5.23 -9.53
CA THR A 10 -4.43 4.18 -8.58
C THR A 10 -5.33 2.95 -8.64
N GLN A 11 -6.64 3.12 -8.90
CA GLN A 11 -7.54 1.99 -9.12
C GLN A 11 -7.15 1.22 -10.38
N LYS A 12 -6.87 1.90 -11.49
CA LYS A 12 -6.38 1.26 -12.73
C LYS A 12 -5.07 0.50 -12.49
N LEU A 13 -4.13 1.10 -11.77
CA LEU A 13 -2.86 0.45 -11.43
C LEU A 13 -3.08 -0.80 -10.57
N ALA A 14 -3.92 -0.72 -9.53
CA ALA A 14 -4.25 -1.86 -8.68
C ALA A 14 -4.87 -3.01 -9.49
N LYS A 15 -5.85 -2.73 -10.35
CA LYS A 15 -6.44 -3.74 -11.26
C LYS A 15 -5.37 -4.39 -12.13
N LYS A 16 -4.44 -3.60 -12.67
CA LYS A 16 -3.37 -4.15 -13.51
C LYS A 16 -2.43 -5.08 -12.74
N LEU A 17 -2.11 -4.74 -11.50
CA LEU A 17 -1.29 -5.59 -10.63
C LEU A 17 -2.03 -6.90 -10.30
N LEU A 18 -3.32 -6.85 -9.98
CA LEU A 18 -4.13 -8.04 -9.74
C LEU A 18 -4.17 -8.98 -10.95
N GLU A 19 -4.36 -8.45 -12.17
CA GLU A 19 -4.27 -9.27 -13.39
C GLU A 19 -2.91 -9.97 -13.52
N LEU A 20 -1.81 -9.25 -13.24
CA LEU A 20 -0.45 -9.80 -13.34
C LEU A 20 -0.22 -10.88 -12.28
N MET A 21 -0.70 -10.67 -11.06
CA MET A 21 -0.65 -11.66 -9.99
C MET A 21 -1.44 -12.92 -10.37
N ALA A 22 -2.66 -12.77 -10.89
CA ALA A 22 -3.48 -13.89 -11.35
C ALA A 22 -2.76 -14.74 -12.41
N ASN A 23 -2.18 -14.09 -13.43
CA ASN A 23 -1.39 -14.79 -14.45
C ASN A 23 -0.23 -15.58 -13.83
N ASN A 24 0.49 -14.97 -12.89
CA ASN A 24 1.67 -15.58 -12.28
C ASN A 24 1.30 -16.78 -11.39
N LEU A 25 0.07 -16.81 -10.87
CA LEU A 25 -0.52 -17.92 -10.13
C LEU A 25 -1.15 -19.00 -11.05
N GLY A 26 -1.12 -18.82 -12.37
CA GLY A 26 -1.75 -19.74 -13.32
C GLY A 26 -3.28 -19.63 -13.38
N MET A 27 -3.85 -18.56 -12.82
CA MET A 27 -5.27 -18.24 -12.89
C MET A 27 -5.58 -17.46 -14.18
N LYS A 28 -6.87 -17.35 -14.51
CA LYS A 28 -7.30 -16.39 -15.55
C LYS A 28 -7.08 -14.97 -15.05
N LYS A 29 -6.72 -14.05 -15.95
CA LYS A 29 -6.44 -12.63 -15.63
C LYS A 29 -7.60 -11.96 -14.90
N GLU A 30 -8.80 -12.40 -15.25
CA GLU A 30 -10.05 -11.82 -14.83
C GLU A 30 -10.41 -12.24 -13.40
N GLU A 31 -10.08 -13.46 -13.03
CA GLU A 31 -10.55 -14.11 -11.81
C GLU A 31 -10.19 -13.36 -10.52
N LEU A 32 -8.96 -12.85 -10.44
CA LEU A 32 -8.53 -12.10 -9.26
C LEU A 32 -9.09 -10.68 -9.25
N HIS A 33 -9.09 -9.95 -10.37
CA HIS A 33 -9.55 -8.56 -10.36
C HIS A 33 -11.08 -8.46 -10.28
N GLU A 34 -11.82 -9.41 -10.86
CA GLU A 34 -13.29 -9.50 -10.75
C GLU A 34 -13.72 -9.61 -9.28
N SER A 35 -12.92 -10.28 -8.44
CA SER A 35 -13.14 -10.37 -7.00
C SER A 35 -13.06 -9.01 -6.28
N PHE A 36 -12.47 -8.00 -6.93
CA PHE A 36 -12.32 -6.62 -6.43
C PHE A 36 -13.09 -5.59 -7.27
N ASP A 37 -13.84 -5.99 -8.30
CA ASP A 37 -14.48 -5.05 -9.23
C ASP A 37 -15.60 -4.22 -8.58
N ASP A 38 -16.34 -4.85 -7.65
CA ASP A 38 -17.30 -4.17 -6.74
C ASP A 38 -16.66 -3.80 -5.39
N GLY A 39 -15.32 -3.86 -5.31
CA GLY A 39 -14.56 -3.60 -4.09
C GLY A 39 -14.54 -2.12 -3.70
N MET A 40 -14.34 -1.86 -2.41
CA MET A 40 -14.19 -0.51 -1.88
C MET A 40 -12.75 -0.01 -2.09
N GLN A 41 -12.59 1.13 -2.77
CA GLN A 41 -11.36 1.91 -2.72
C GLN A 41 -11.46 2.96 -1.61
N SER A 42 -10.45 3.01 -0.73
CA SER A 42 -10.33 4.05 0.30
C SER A 42 -8.96 4.70 0.25
N MET A 43 -8.87 5.94 0.71
CA MET A 43 -7.61 6.69 0.78
C MET A 43 -7.42 7.25 2.18
N ARG A 44 -6.21 7.05 2.74
CA ARG A 44 -5.80 7.60 4.03
C ARG A 44 -4.59 8.51 3.84
N MET A 45 -4.76 9.79 4.15
CA MET A 45 -3.66 10.76 4.17
C MET A 45 -3.09 10.83 5.59
N ASN A 46 -1.79 10.58 5.72
CA ASN A 46 -1.11 10.61 7.02
C ASN A 46 -0.16 11.79 7.08
N TYR A 47 -0.19 12.53 8.19
CA TYR A 47 0.75 13.58 8.52
C TYR A 47 1.41 13.26 9.86
N TYR A 48 2.73 13.11 9.85
CA TYR A 48 3.52 12.77 11.04
C TYR A 48 4.40 13.98 11.41
N PRO A 49 4.01 14.80 12.41
CA PRO A 49 4.80 15.96 12.80
C PRO A 49 6.13 15.55 13.48
N PRO A 50 7.16 16.42 13.47
CA PRO A 50 8.37 16.19 14.25
C PRO A 50 8.06 15.94 15.74
N CYS A 51 8.74 14.97 16.34
CA CYS A 51 8.57 14.61 17.75
C CYS A 51 9.88 14.84 18.50
N PRO A 52 9.87 15.49 19.69
CA PRO A 52 11.08 15.69 20.50
C PRO A 52 11.57 14.42 21.20
N GLN A 53 10.71 13.41 21.35
CA GLN A 53 11.01 12.13 22.01
C GLN A 53 10.55 10.94 21.15
N PRO A 54 11.09 10.79 19.93
CA PRO A 54 10.63 9.80 18.95
C PRO A 54 10.79 8.35 19.44
N GLU A 55 11.67 8.09 20.41
CA GLU A 55 11.86 6.79 21.05
C GLU A 55 10.73 6.37 22.00
N LEU A 56 9.85 7.30 22.40
CA LEU A 56 8.75 7.06 23.35
C LEU A 56 7.38 6.99 22.66
N VAL A 57 7.30 7.27 21.37
CA VAL A 57 6.05 7.33 20.61
C VAL A 57 6.16 6.56 19.30
N ILE A 58 5.02 6.33 18.65
CA ILE A 58 4.97 5.74 17.32
C ILE A 58 4.02 6.52 16.43
N GLY A 59 4.40 6.77 15.17
CA GLY A 59 3.55 7.50 14.23
C GLY A 59 2.29 6.71 13.89
N LEU A 60 2.45 5.42 13.56
CA LEU A 60 1.37 4.49 13.32
C LEU A 60 1.73 3.14 13.92
N SER A 61 0.88 2.63 14.82
CA SER A 61 1.11 1.35 15.50
C SER A 61 1.31 0.20 14.51
N PRO A 62 2.10 -0.84 14.87
CA PRO A 62 2.27 -2.03 14.05
C PRO A 62 0.92 -2.67 13.70
N HIS A 63 0.72 -2.98 12.42
CA HIS A 63 -0.48 -3.62 11.90
C HIS A 63 -0.17 -4.33 10.58
N SER A 64 -1.08 -5.21 10.16
CA SER A 64 -1.26 -5.61 8.77
C SER A 64 -2.44 -4.83 8.18
N ASP A 65 -2.49 -4.73 6.85
CA ASP A 65 -3.58 -4.05 6.17
C ASP A 65 -4.74 -5.00 5.96
N GLY A 66 -5.95 -4.65 6.41
CA GLY A 66 -7.15 -5.44 6.12
C GLY A 66 -7.67 -5.33 4.68
N SER A 67 -6.95 -4.65 3.78
CA SER A 67 -7.30 -4.51 2.36
C SER A 67 -6.84 -5.74 1.56
N GLY A 68 -7.13 -5.78 0.25
CA GLY A 68 -6.49 -6.75 -0.65
C GLY A 68 -5.09 -6.28 -1.10
N LEU A 69 -5.01 -5.02 -1.54
CA LEU A 69 -3.77 -4.41 -2.02
C LEU A 69 -3.72 -2.95 -1.53
N THR A 70 -2.56 -2.52 -1.02
CA THR A 70 -2.30 -1.14 -0.65
C THR A 70 -1.25 -0.53 -1.57
N LEU A 71 -1.53 0.67 -2.10
CA LEU A 71 -0.59 1.48 -2.86
C LEU A 71 -0.24 2.72 -2.04
N LEU A 72 0.99 2.78 -1.54
CA LEU A 72 1.49 3.87 -0.70
C LEU A 72 2.40 4.80 -1.50
N LEU A 73 2.07 6.09 -1.51
CA LEU A 73 2.93 7.16 -2.00
C LEU A 73 3.52 7.93 -0.81
N GLN A 74 4.85 7.99 -0.74
CA GLN A 74 5.53 8.86 0.22
C GLN A 74 5.72 10.25 -0.40
N ILE A 75 5.14 11.27 0.24
CA ILE A 75 5.12 12.65 -0.30
C ILE A 75 6.43 13.41 -0.01
N SER A 76 7.14 13.05 1.07
CA SER A 76 8.42 13.66 1.46
C SER A 76 9.59 12.67 1.39
N ASP A 77 10.80 13.21 1.50
CA ASP A 77 12.06 12.47 1.60
C ASP A 77 12.37 11.98 3.04
N VAL A 78 11.48 12.26 4.00
CA VAL A 78 11.62 11.84 5.39
C VAL A 78 11.32 10.34 5.50
N GLN A 79 12.28 9.56 5.98
CA GLN A 79 12.10 8.13 6.23
C GLN A 79 11.19 7.88 7.44
N GLY A 80 10.40 6.81 7.40
CA GLY A 80 9.53 6.44 8.51
C GLY A 80 8.83 5.10 8.38
N LEU A 81 8.58 4.61 7.15
CA LEU A 81 7.99 3.29 6.96
C LEU A 81 8.99 2.19 7.33
N GLN A 82 8.52 1.23 8.12
CA GLN A 82 9.23 0.00 8.41
C GLN A 82 8.29 -1.19 8.19
N VAL A 83 8.83 -2.29 7.70
CA VAL A 83 8.11 -3.57 7.54
C VAL A 83 8.74 -4.64 8.41
N LYS A 84 7.94 -5.55 8.95
CA LYS A 84 8.45 -6.64 9.78
C LYS A 84 8.70 -7.88 8.93
N ASN A 85 9.94 -8.38 8.95
CA ASN A 85 10.33 -9.60 8.26
C ASN A 85 11.17 -10.48 9.20
N ASN A 86 10.79 -11.74 9.37
CA ASN A 86 11.45 -12.70 10.27
C ASN A 86 11.71 -12.13 11.68
N GLY A 87 10.73 -11.42 12.22
CA GLY A 87 10.80 -10.81 13.56
C GLY A 87 11.54 -9.47 13.63
N ALA A 88 12.28 -9.08 12.60
CA ALA A 88 13.04 -7.83 12.55
C ALA A 88 12.28 -6.73 11.79
N TRP A 89 12.41 -5.48 12.25
CA TRP A 89 11.92 -4.30 11.54
C TRP A 89 12.95 -3.85 10.50
N ILE A 90 12.51 -3.73 9.25
CA ILE A 90 13.33 -3.33 8.11
C ILE A 90 12.82 -1.97 7.61
N PRO A 91 13.68 -0.93 7.55
CA PRO A 91 13.29 0.36 6.98
C PRO A 91 13.05 0.24 5.47
N VAL A 92 12.04 0.94 4.97
CA VAL A 92 11.74 1.03 3.54
C VAL A 92 12.12 2.41 3.04
N SER A 93 12.98 2.46 2.03
CA SER A 93 13.33 3.69 1.30
C SER A 93 12.72 3.63 -0.10
N PRO A 94 11.60 4.35 -0.36
CA PRO A 94 11.00 4.35 -1.69
C PRO A 94 11.97 4.94 -2.72
N LEU A 95 11.96 4.37 -3.93
CA LEU A 95 12.63 4.97 -5.07
C LEU A 95 11.92 6.27 -5.47
N GLN A 96 12.65 7.18 -6.10
CA GLN A 96 12.05 8.39 -6.66
C GLN A 96 10.95 8.02 -7.67
N ASN A 97 9.80 8.68 -7.57
CA ASN A 97 8.62 8.45 -8.42
C ASN A 97 8.05 7.01 -8.35
N ALA A 98 8.23 6.31 -7.23
CA ALA A 98 7.69 4.97 -7.04
C ALA A 98 6.58 4.91 -5.98
N PHE A 99 5.65 3.99 -6.19
CA PHE A 99 4.76 3.50 -5.14
C PHE A 99 5.42 2.36 -4.39
N ILE A 100 5.14 2.27 -3.09
CA ILE A 100 5.33 1.04 -2.32
C ILE A 100 4.01 0.28 -2.40
N VAL A 101 4.06 -1.01 -2.72
CA VAL A 101 2.87 -1.86 -2.83
C VAL A 101 3.01 -3.03 -1.86
N ASN A 102 1.97 -3.31 -1.08
CA ASN A 102 1.91 -4.49 -0.23
C ASN A 102 0.57 -5.22 -0.37
N ILE A 103 0.63 -6.52 -0.10
CA ILE A 103 -0.51 -7.42 0.03
C ILE A 103 -1.13 -7.17 1.41
N GLY A 104 -2.46 -7.17 1.48
CA GLY A 104 -3.20 -7.14 2.74
C GLY A 104 -3.92 -8.46 3.03
N ASP A 105 -4.51 -8.55 4.22
CA ASP A 105 -5.04 -9.77 4.83
C ASP A 105 -6.15 -10.44 4.00
N ILE A 106 -6.89 -9.69 3.16
CA ILE A 106 -7.93 -10.27 2.29
C ILE A 106 -7.31 -11.11 1.16
N MET A 107 -6.07 -10.81 0.77
CA MET A 107 -5.37 -11.47 -0.33
C MET A 107 -4.42 -12.59 0.14
N GLU A 108 -4.03 -12.60 1.42
CA GLU A 108 -3.27 -13.71 2.03
C GLU A 108 -4.12 -14.98 2.18
#